data_AF-A0A2P2LUN6-F1
#
_entry.id   AF-A0A2P2LUN6-F1
#
_cell.length_a   1.000
_cell.length_b   1.000
_cell.length_c   1.000
_cell.angle_alpha   90.00
_cell.angle_beta   90.00
_cell.angle_gamma   90.00
#
_symmetry.space_group_name_H-M   'P 1'
#
loop_
_entity.id
_entity.type
_entity.pdbx_description
1 polymer ?
#
loop_
_entity_poly.entity_id
_entity_poly.type
_entity_poly.pdbx_seq_one_letter_code
_entity_poly.pdbx_strand_id
1 'polypeptide(L)'
;MEMEVGQGSSPTSIPNTRDAPRIHRLDESVVNRIAAGEVIQRPVSAVKELVENSLDARSTSINVVLKDGGLKLIQVSDDGHGIRHEDLPILCERHTTSKLSTYEDLQSIKTMGFRGEALASMTYVAHVTITTITQGQLHGYRVSYRDGVMEHQPKACAAVKGTQIMVCLPLYLTLPTG
;
A
#
# COMPACT_ATOMS: atom_id res chain seq x y z
N MET A 1 -51.94 -37.89 53.56
CA MET A 1 -50.91 -37.80 54.62
C MET A 1 -50.01 -38.99 54.35
N GLU A 2 -48.95 -38.83 53.56
CA GLU A 2 -47.72 -38.13 53.93
C GLU A 2 -47.22 -37.14 52.85
N MET A 3 -46.48 -36.13 53.32
CA MET A 3 -45.65 -35.21 52.54
C MET A 3 -44.20 -35.68 52.64
N GLU A 4 -43.42 -35.58 51.56
CA GLU A 4 -41.98 -35.28 51.58
C GLU A 4 -41.57 -34.84 50.15
N VAL A 5 -41.35 -33.52 49.94
CA VAL A 5 -40.07 -32.78 49.95
C VAL A 5 -39.20 -33.08 48.71
N GLY A 6 -38.93 -32.02 47.96
CA GLY A 6 -38.28 -32.06 46.65
C GLY A 6 -36.76 -31.90 46.64
N GLN A 7 -36.26 -31.75 45.41
CA GLN A 7 -34.96 -31.23 44.93
C GLN A 7 -34.70 -31.94 43.58
N GLY A 8 -34.22 -31.33 42.50
CA GLY A 8 -33.79 -29.96 42.27
C GLY A 8 -33.78 -29.72 40.76
N SER A 9 -34.32 -28.59 40.34
CA SER A 9 -34.12 -28.04 39.01
C SER A 9 -32.62 -27.74 38.86
N SER A 10 -31.94 -28.49 38.00
CA SER A 10 -30.58 -28.17 37.55
C SER A 10 -30.54 -26.73 37.04
N PRO A 11 -29.68 -25.85 37.59
CA PRO A 11 -29.60 -24.48 37.14
C PRO A 11 -28.99 -24.46 35.74
N THR A 12 -29.77 -23.96 34.77
CA THR A 12 -29.27 -23.57 33.46
C THR A 12 -28.15 -22.55 33.68
N SER A 13 -26.91 -22.96 33.40
CA SER A 13 -25.72 -22.11 33.54
C SER A 13 -25.87 -20.88 32.65
N ILE A 14 -26.08 -19.72 33.27
CA ILE A 14 -25.98 -18.42 32.61
C ILE A 14 -24.50 -18.28 32.18
N PRO A 15 -24.17 -18.13 30.88
CA PRO A 15 -22.80 -17.89 30.49
C PRO A 15 -22.34 -16.57 31.10
N ASN A 16 -21.36 -16.66 31.99
CA ASN A 16 -20.78 -15.53 32.70
C ASN A 16 -19.99 -14.68 31.70
N THR A 17 -20.63 -13.69 31.09
CA THR A 17 -20.01 -12.77 30.12
C THR A 17 -19.17 -11.72 30.84
N ARG A 18 -18.00 -12.10 31.37
CA ARG A 18 -16.93 -11.18 31.79
C ARG A 18 -15.52 -11.78 31.62
N ASP A 19 -15.33 -12.69 30.67
CA ASP A 19 -13.96 -13.04 30.29
C ASP A 19 -13.36 -11.87 29.51
N ALA A 20 -12.20 -11.40 29.98
CA ALA A 20 -11.42 -10.41 29.26
C ALA A 20 -11.16 -10.93 27.83
N PRO A 21 -11.29 -10.07 26.80
CA PRO A 21 -11.10 -10.50 25.42
C PRO A 21 -9.72 -11.16 25.27
N ARG A 22 -9.69 -12.37 24.70
CA ARG A 22 -8.43 -13.07 24.46
C ARG A 22 -7.57 -12.30 23.46
N ILE A 23 -6.36 -11.95 23.91
CA ILE A 23 -5.34 -11.36 23.05
C ILE A 23 -4.96 -12.42 22.00
N HIS A 24 -5.07 -12.07 20.73
CA HIS A 24 -4.66 -12.88 19.60
C HIS A 24 -3.73 -12.07 18.71
N ARG A 25 -2.86 -12.74 17.96
CA ARG A 25 -2.05 -12.07 16.94
C ARG A 25 -2.95 -11.69 15.77
N LEU A 26 -2.80 -10.46 15.30
CA LEU A 26 -3.44 -10.02 14.06
C LEU A 26 -2.76 -10.68 12.87
N ASP A 27 -3.54 -10.97 11.83
CA ASP A 27 -2.99 -11.37 10.54
C ASP A 27 -2.11 -10.26 9.98
N GLU A 28 -1.04 -10.64 9.28
CA GLU A 28 -0.08 -9.71 8.71
C GLU A 28 -0.74 -8.70 7.76
N SER A 29 -1.75 -9.14 6.99
CA SER A 29 -2.54 -8.27 6.13
C SER A 29 -3.28 -7.17 6.92
N VAL A 30 -3.77 -7.45 8.13
CA VAL A 30 -4.45 -6.48 8.98
C VAL A 30 -3.44 -5.49 9.55
N VAL A 31 -2.29 -5.96 10.04
CA VAL A 31 -1.19 -5.09 10.50
C VAL A 31 -0.75 -4.15 9.38
N ASN A 32 -0.59 -4.67 8.17
CA ASN A 32 -0.16 -3.90 7.00
C ASN A 32 -1.17 -2.82 6.60
N ARG A 33 -2.46 -3.12 6.67
CA ARG A 33 -3.53 -2.15 6.38
C ARG A 33 -3.65 -1.07 7.45
N ILE A 34 -3.43 -1.41 8.73
CA ILE A 34 -3.41 -0.43 9.83
C ILE A 34 -2.22 0.52 9.63
N ALA A 35 -1.01 -0.02 9.45
CA ALA A 35 0.20 0.78 9.23
C ALA A 35 0.10 1.65 7.97
N ALA A 36 -0.40 1.09 6.86
CA ALA A 36 -0.62 1.85 5.63
C ALA A 36 -1.70 2.93 5.79
N GLY A 37 -2.73 2.66 6.61
CA GLY A 37 -3.75 3.60 7.00
C GLY A 37 -3.20 4.88 7.62
N GLU A 38 -2.34 4.74 8.63
CA GLU A 38 -1.69 5.88 9.31
C GLU A 38 -0.76 6.66 8.37
N VAL A 39 -0.08 5.96 7.46
CA VAL A 39 0.80 6.58 6.45
C VAL A 39 0.01 7.35 5.39
N ILE A 40 -1.18 6.89 5.01
CA ILE A 40 -2.02 7.47 3.94
C ILE A 40 -3.09 8.43 4.43
N GLN A 41 -3.33 8.52 5.74
CA GLN A 41 -4.13 9.61 6.33
C GLN A 41 -3.65 11.02 5.93
N ARG A 42 -2.46 11.14 5.35
CA ARG A 42 -1.96 12.38 4.74
C ARG A 42 -1.61 12.14 3.27
N PRO A 43 -2.51 12.46 2.32
CA PRO A 43 -2.23 12.44 0.87
C PRO A 43 -0.92 13.13 0.48
N VAL A 44 -0.53 14.15 1.26
CA VAL A 44 0.75 14.86 1.12
C VAL A 44 1.96 13.91 1.24
N SER A 45 1.93 12.95 2.16
CA SER A 45 3.01 11.96 2.32
C SER A 45 3.11 11.09 1.07
N ALA A 46 1.98 10.62 0.54
CA ALA A 46 1.98 9.80 -0.67
C ALA A 46 2.51 10.58 -1.89
N VAL A 47 2.08 11.83 -2.06
CA VAL A 47 2.60 12.72 -3.12
C VAL A 47 4.10 12.93 -2.96
N LYS A 48 4.57 13.24 -1.75
CA LYS A 48 5.99 13.44 -1.45
C LYS A 48 6.82 12.23 -1.90
N GLU A 49 6.45 11.03 -1.48
CA GLU A 49 7.21 9.81 -1.84
C GLU A 49 7.20 9.53 -3.36
N LEU A 50 6.08 9.78 -4.06
CA LEU A 50 6.01 9.61 -5.52
C LEU A 50 6.85 10.65 -6.26
N VAL A 51 6.87 11.90 -5.80
CA VAL A 51 7.73 12.95 -6.35
C VAL A 51 9.20 12.63 -6.11
N GLU A 52 9.56 12.13 -4.92
CA GLU A 52 10.92 11.68 -4.60
C GLU A 52 11.38 10.56 -5.52
N ASN A 53 10.53 9.56 -5.76
CA ASN A 53 10.81 8.50 -6.74
C ASN A 53 11.00 9.05 -8.16
N SER A 54 10.24 10.08 -8.53
CA SER A 54 10.40 10.74 -9.84
C SER A 54 11.76 11.46 -9.94
N LEU A 55 12.20 12.12 -8.86
CA LEU A 55 13.51 12.78 -8.80
C LEU A 55 14.66 11.78 -8.89
N ASP A 56 14.56 10.66 -8.16
CA ASP A 56 15.54 9.58 -8.21
C ASP A 56 15.62 8.95 -9.61
N ALA A 57 14.50 8.95 -10.34
CA ALA A 57 14.46 8.54 -11.74
C ALA A 57 15.12 9.53 -12.72
N ARG A 58 15.74 10.60 -12.20
CA ARG A 58 16.38 11.71 -12.94
C ARG A 58 15.42 12.45 -13.86
N SER A 59 14.18 12.63 -13.41
CA SER A 59 13.17 13.36 -14.16
C SER A 59 13.48 14.86 -14.19
N THR A 60 13.19 15.49 -15.31
CA THR A 60 13.30 16.95 -15.49
C THR A 60 11.93 17.63 -15.44
N SER A 61 10.87 16.87 -15.66
CA SER A 61 9.48 17.30 -15.57
C SER A 61 8.69 16.31 -14.72
N ILE A 62 7.94 16.84 -13.76
CA ILE A 62 7.05 16.07 -12.89
C ILE A 62 5.70 16.77 -12.89
N ASN A 63 4.65 16.04 -13.27
CA ASN A 63 3.27 16.48 -13.28
C ASN A 63 2.50 15.76 -12.18
N VAL A 64 1.84 16.53 -11.31
CA VAL A 64 1.02 16.01 -10.21
C VAL A 64 -0.43 16.41 -10.44
N VAL A 65 -1.32 15.42 -10.52
CA VAL A 65 -2.77 15.60 -10.64
C VAL A 65 -3.43 15.03 -9.40
N LEU A 66 -4.21 15.86 -8.71
CA LEU A 66 -5.00 15.48 -7.55
C LEU A 66 -6.48 15.62 -7.86
N LYS A 67 -7.29 14.66 -7.40
CA LYS A 67 -8.75 14.82 -7.33
C LYS A 67 -9.19 14.79 -5.88
N ASP A 68 -10.06 15.74 -5.53
CA ASP A 68 -10.62 15.87 -4.17
C ASP A 68 -9.53 15.94 -3.09
N GLY A 69 -8.55 16.84 -3.29
CA GLY A 69 -7.40 16.98 -2.39
C GLY A 69 -6.47 15.77 -2.31
N GLY A 70 -6.61 14.81 -3.24
CA GLY A 70 -5.87 13.54 -3.23
C GLY A 70 -6.61 12.40 -2.53
N LEU A 71 -7.84 12.63 -2.04
CA LEU A 71 -8.67 11.60 -1.40
C LEU A 71 -9.34 10.66 -2.40
N LYS A 72 -9.45 11.08 -3.67
CA LYS A 72 -10.00 10.24 -4.75
C LYS A 72 -8.94 9.72 -5.70
N LEU A 73 -8.00 10.59 -6.07
CA LEU A 73 -6.93 10.24 -6.99
C LEU A 73 -5.68 11.06 -6.66
N ILE A 74 -4.56 10.36 -6.60
CA ILE A 74 -3.22 10.94 -6.70
C ILE A 74 -2.60 10.36 -7.95
N GLN A 75 -2.21 11.21 -8.90
CA GLN A 75 -1.50 10.79 -10.09
C GLN A 75 -0.21 11.61 -10.21
N VAL A 76 0.92 10.93 -10.31
CA VAL A 76 2.23 11.53 -10.56
C VAL A 76 2.75 10.98 -11.88
N SER A 77 3.19 11.85 -12.78
CA SER A 77 3.78 11.49 -14.06
C SER A 77 5.10 12.21 -14.23
N ASP A 78 6.13 11.48 -14.63
CA ASP A 78 7.49 11.97 -14.79
C ASP A 78 8.07 11.58 -16.15
N ASP A 79 9.15 12.25 -16.55
CA ASP A 79 9.89 11.99 -17.78
C ASP A 79 11.26 11.30 -17.53
N GLY A 80 11.38 10.61 -16.40
CA GLY A 80 12.59 9.94 -15.94
C GLY A 80 12.97 8.71 -16.76
N HIS A 81 13.81 7.85 -16.19
CA HIS A 81 14.34 6.68 -16.89
C HIS A 81 13.33 5.53 -17.08
N GLY A 82 12.16 5.58 -16.42
CA GLY A 82 11.17 4.51 -16.46
C GLY A 82 11.54 3.28 -15.61
N ILE A 83 10.65 2.31 -15.50
CA ILE A 83 10.89 1.04 -14.79
C ILE A 83 10.99 -0.08 -15.81
N ARG A 84 11.94 -1.00 -15.61
CA ARG A 84 12.15 -2.10 -16.54
C ARG A 84 11.04 -3.12 -16.41
N HIS A 85 10.72 -3.81 -17.50
CA HIS A 85 9.64 -4.80 -17.52
C HIS A 85 9.89 -5.94 -16.53
N GLU A 86 11.15 -6.38 -16.42
CA GLU A 86 11.57 -7.43 -15.48
C GLU A 86 11.40 -7.07 -14.00
N ASP A 87 11.36 -5.78 -13.66
CA ASP A 87 11.22 -5.32 -12.27
C ASP A 87 9.75 -5.16 -11.86
N LEU A 88 8.81 -5.09 -12.82
CA LEU A 88 7.38 -4.91 -12.53
C LEU A 88 6.77 -5.95 -11.59
N PRO A 89 7.12 -7.25 -11.64
CA PRO A 89 6.56 -8.25 -10.73
C PRO A 89 6.87 -7.96 -9.25
N ILE A 90 8.08 -7.45 -8.95
CA ILE A 90 8.57 -7.24 -7.59
C ILE A 90 8.43 -5.78 -7.10
N LEU A 91 8.01 -4.87 -7.97
CA LEU A 91 8.01 -3.42 -7.74
C LEU A 91 7.22 -2.96 -6.50
N CYS A 92 6.12 -3.65 -6.19
CA CYS A 92 5.27 -3.33 -5.03
C CYS A 92 5.45 -4.33 -3.88
N GLU A 93 6.43 -5.22 -3.95
CA GLU A 93 6.81 -6.07 -2.83
C GLU A 93 7.53 -5.26 -1.77
N ARG A 94 7.39 -5.64 -0.50
CA ARG A 94 8.13 -4.99 0.58
C ARG A 94 9.60 -5.31 0.48
N HIS A 95 10.43 -4.35 0.92
CA HIS A 95 11.88 -4.47 0.97
C HIS A 95 12.55 -4.61 -0.41
N THR A 96 11.81 -4.33 -1.48
CA THR A 96 12.34 -4.27 -2.84
C THR A 96 12.67 -2.82 -3.18
N THR A 97 13.95 -2.53 -3.40
CA THR A 97 14.42 -1.20 -3.77
C THR A 97 15.64 -1.29 -4.67
N SER A 98 15.75 -0.37 -5.63
CA SER A 98 16.96 -0.18 -6.44
C SER A 98 18.01 0.71 -5.77
N LYS A 99 17.72 1.22 -4.56
CA LYS A 99 18.49 2.29 -3.90
C LYS A 99 19.40 1.81 -2.76
N LEU A 100 19.31 0.54 -2.35
CA LEU A 100 20.13 -0.02 -1.27
C LEU A 100 20.64 -1.41 -1.67
N SER A 101 21.94 -1.62 -1.52
CA SER A 101 22.61 -2.89 -1.88
C SER A 101 23.39 -3.46 -0.72
N THR A 102 23.95 -2.64 0.17
CA THR A 102 24.68 -3.11 1.35
C THR A 102 24.27 -2.38 2.63
N TYR A 103 24.63 -2.97 3.78
CA TYR A 103 24.33 -2.39 5.10
C TYR A 103 25.07 -1.06 5.32
N GLU A 104 26.24 -0.86 4.68
CA GLU A 104 26.98 0.40 4.76
C GLU A 104 26.26 1.57 4.06
N ASP A 105 25.40 1.30 3.06
CA ASP A 105 24.61 2.33 2.36
C ASP A 105 23.68 3.07 3.34
N LEU A 106 23.26 2.43 4.46
CA LEU A 106 22.44 3.02 5.51
C LEU A 106 23.07 4.27 6.16
N GLN A 107 24.41 4.37 6.18
CA GLN A 107 25.11 5.49 6.81
C GLN A 107 25.15 6.75 5.93
N SER A 108 24.92 6.60 4.63
CA SER A 108 24.92 7.71 3.65
C SER A 108 23.55 8.39 3.51
N ILE A 109 22.52 7.81 4.12
CA ILE A 109 21.12 8.23 3.99
C ILE A 109 20.88 9.53 4.76
N LYS A 110 20.88 10.66 4.05
CA LYS A 110 20.48 11.96 4.62
C LYS A 110 19.01 12.34 4.41
N THR A 111 18.27 11.77 3.45
CA THR A 111 16.88 12.20 3.18
C THR A 111 16.20 11.32 2.14
N MET A 112 14.94 10.91 2.40
CA MET A 112 13.89 10.47 1.42
C MET A 112 13.78 8.98 0.99
N GLY A 113 12.73 8.30 1.47
CA GLY A 113 12.06 7.16 0.80
C GLY A 113 12.75 5.78 0.65
N PHE A 114 13.83 5.48 1.39
CA PHE A 114 14.70 4.32 1.09
C PHE A 114 14.18 2.92 1.44
N ARG A 115 13.04 2.79 2.13
CA ARG A 115 12.66 1.48 2.72
C ARG A 115 12.10 0.45 1.74
N GLY A 116 11.87 0.82 0.46
CA GLY A 116 11.16 -0.06 -0.48
C GLY A 116 9.74 -0.39 0.01
N GLU A 117 9.18 0.49 0.84
CA GLU A 117 7.90 0.26 1.52
C GLU A 117 6.81 1.22 1.03
N ALA A 118 7.14 2.32 0.37
CA ALA A 118 6.18 3.37 0.03
C ALA A 118 5.12 2.86 -0.97
N LEU A 119 5.55 2.32 -2.13
CA LEU A 119 4.62 1.79 -3.13
C LEU A 119 3.83 0.59 -2.60
N ALA A 120 4.50 -0.33 -1.91
CA ALA A 120 3.84 -1.45 -1.24
C ALA A 120 2.75 -0.94 -0.25
N SER A 121 3.07 0.05 0.58
CA SER A 121 2.13 0.65 1.54
C SER A 121 0.92 1.27 0.86
N MET A 122 1.13 1.96 -0.28
CA MET A 122 0.02 2.52 -1.06
C MET A 122 -0.94 1.45 -1.56
N THR A 123 -0.44 0.30 -1.99
CA THR A 123 -1.29 -0.78 -2.51
C THR A 123 -2.17 -1.47 -1.46
N TYR A 124 -1.85 -1.37 -0.17
CA TYR A 124 -2.66 -1.97 0.90
C TYR A 124 -3.95 -1.19 1.21
N VAL A 125 -4.02 0.07 0.79
CA VAL A 125 -5.18 0.95 1.07
C VAL A 125 -5.76 1.59 -0.19
N ALA A 126 -5.09 1.46 -1.33
CA ALA A 126 -5.52 2.01 -2.60
C ALA A 126 -5.22 1.06 -3.75
N HIS A 127 -5.93 1.26 -4.86
CA HIS A 127 -5.61 0.59 -6.12
C HIS A 127 -4.54 1.40 -6.84
N VAL A 128 -3.37 0.80 -7.05
CA VAL A 128 -2.24 1.47 -7.70
C VAL A 128 -2.10 0.96 -9.13
N THR A 129 -2.04 1.86 -10.10
CA THR A 129 -1.76 1.54 -11.49
C THR A 129 -0.51 2.27 -11.93
N ILE A 130 0.42 1.53 -12.53
CA ILE A 130 1.70 2.05 -13.02
C ILE A 130 1.71 1.88 -14.54
N THR A 131 2.06 2.95 -15.24
CA THR A 131 2.35 2.96 -16.67
C THR A 131 3.77 3.47 -16.85
N THR A 132 4.63 2.73 -17.54
CA THR A 132 6.04 3.11 -17.65
C THR A 132 6.64 2.67 -18.98
N ILE A 133 7.64 3.40 -19.44
CA ILE A 133 8.45 3.03 -20.60
C ILE A 133 9.89 3.47 -20.38
N THR A 134 10.82 2.56 -20.63
CA THR A 134 12.25 2.86 -20.58
C THR A 134 12.75 3.35 -21.94
N GLN A 135 13.82 4.14 -21.93
CA GLN A 135 14.40 4.67 -23.15
C GLN A 135 14.83 3.55 -24.11
N GLY A 136 14.45 3.67 -25.38
CA GLY A 136 14.79 2.70 -26.42
C GLY A 136 13.80 1.54 -26.58
N GLN A 137 12.74 1.48 -25.75
CA GLN A 137 11.64 0.53 -25.95
C GLN A 137 10.62 1.04 -26.98
N LEU A 138 10.05 0.11 -27.74
CA LEU A 138 9.01 0.39 -28.75
C LEU A 138 7.63 0.70 -28.14
N HIS A 139 7.36 0.19 -26.95
CA HIS A 139 6.11 0.35 -26.23
C HIS A 139 6.36 0.34 -24.72
N GLY A 140 5.43 0.93 -23.97
CA GLY A 140 5.43 0.87 -22.52
C GLY A 140 4.56 -0.26 -22.01
N TYR A 141 4.54 -0.39 -20.69
CA TYR A 141 3.72 -1.37 -19.99
C TYR A 141 2.83 -0.69 -18.98
N ARG A 142 1.61 -1.20 -18.85
CA ARG A 142 0.67 -0.85 -17.79
C ARG A 142 0.34 -2.06 -16.95
N VAL A 143 0.33 -1.86 -15.64
CA VAL A 143 0.08 -2.90 -14.65
C VAL A 143 -0.61 -2.29 -13.42
N SER A 144 -1.44 -3.08 -12.76
CA SER A 144 -2.08 -2.68 -11.50
C SER A 144 -1.69 -3.59 -10.35
N TYR A 145 -1.69 -3.01 -9.16
CA TYR A 145 -1.26 -3.65 -7.91
C TYR A 145 -2.30 -3.44 -6.81
N ARG A 146 -2.39 -4.45 -5.95
CA ARG A 146 -3.23 -4.48 -4.75
C ARG A 146 -2.56 -5.35 -3.69
N ASP A 147 -2.56 -4.88 -2.45
CA ASP A 147 -2.02 -5.61 -1.30
C ASP A 147 -0.56 -6.10 -1.50
N GLY A 148 0.27 -5.29 -2.16
CA GLY A 148 1.66 -5.59 -2.48
C GLY A 148 1.86 -6.51 -3.68
N VAL A 149 0.78 -7.00 -4.31
CA VAL A 149 0.81 -8.02 -5.37
C VAL A 149 0.35 -7.43 -6.70
N MET A 150 1.00 -7.87 -7.77
CA MET A 150 0.62 -7.57 -9.15
C MET A 150 -0.67 -8.32 -9.53
N GLU A 151 -1.73 -7.59 -9.91
CA GLU A 151 -3.06 -8.19 -10.16
C GLU A 151 -3.11 -8.98 -11.49
N HIS A 152 -2.27 -8.65 -12.45
CA HIS A 152 -2.23 -9.27 -13.78
C HIS A 152 -0.89 -9.05 -14.46
N GLN A 153 -0.59 -9.84 -15.50
CA GLN A 153 0.63 -9.63 -16.29
C GLN A 153 0.65 -8.22 -16.92
N PRO A 154 1.84 -7.57 -16.99
CA PRO A 154 1.97 -6.26 -17.60
C PRO A 154 1.44 -6.23 -19.03
N LYS A 155 0.58 -5.25 -19.33
CA LYS A 155 -0.03 -5.09 -20.65
C LYS A 155 0.74 -4.06 -21.46
N ALA A 156 1.15 -4.43 -22.67
CA ALA A 156 1.74 -3.48 -23.62
C ALA A 156 0.75 -2.34 -23.91
N CYS A 157 1.23 -1.10 -23.88
CA CYS A 157 0.43 0.09 -24.16
C CYS A 157 1.27 1.23 -24.74
N ALA A 158 0.59 2.18 -25.39
CA ALA A 158 1.21 3.46 -25.72
C ALA A 158 1.52 4.22 -24.43
N ALA A 159 2.78 4.63 -24.26
CA ALA A 159 3.26 5.37 -23.12
C ALA A 159 4.23 6.45 -23.59
N VAL A 160 4.24 7.57 -22.88
CA VAL A 160 5.26 8.61 -23.02
C VAL A 160 6.45 8.26 -22.15
N LYS A 161 7.65 8.71 -22.53
CA LYS A 161 8.90 8.49 -21.77
C LYS A 161 8.68 8.77 -20.27
N GLY A 162 9.17 7.86 -19.43
CA GLY A 162 9.15 7.99 -17.97
C GLY A 162 8.10 7.10 -17.32
N THR A 163 7.60 7.52 -16.16
CA THR A 163 6.66 6.74 -15.35
C THR A 163 5.43 7.57 -14.99
N GLN A 164 4.27 6.92 -15.01
CA GLN A 164 3.03 7.44 -14.45
C GLN A 164 2.53 6.46 -13.38
N ILE A 165 2.32 6.98 -12.17
CA ILE A 165 1.77 6.24 -11.04
C ILE A 165 0.43 6.88 -10.67
N MET A 166 -0.63 6.09 -10.71
CA MET A 166 -1.99 6.46 -10.31
C MET A 166 -2.38 5.69 -9.06
N VAL A 167 -2.69 6.39 -7.98
CA VAL A 167 -3.18 5.86 -6.71
C VAL A 167 -4.65 6.25 -6.57
N CYS A 168 -5.54 5.28 -6.77
CA CYS A 168 -6.98 5.46 -6.66
C CYS A 168 -7.44 4.93 -5.30
N LEU A 169 -7.79 5.86 -4.39
CA LEU A 169 -8.30 5.46 -3.09
C LEU A 169 -9.77 5.03 -3.22
N PRO A 170 -10.19 3.97 -2.51
CA PRO A 170 -11.59 3.57 -2.47
C PRO A 170 -12.41 4.63 -1.75
N LEU A 171 -13.59 4.93 -2.30
CA LEU A 171 -14.51 6.00 -1.83
C LEU A 171 -14.99 5.88 -0.37
N TYR A 172 -14.63 4.80 0.34
CA TYR A 172 -15.22 4.43 1.64
C TYR A 172 -14.19 4.12 2.73
N LEU A 173 -12.88 4.23 2.47
CA LEU A 173 -11.87 4.03 3.52
C LEU A 173 -11.70 5.29 4.38
N THR A 174 -12.74 5.64 5.12
CA THR A 174 -12.54 6.25 6.43
C THR A 174 -12.25 5.08 7.37
N LEU A 175 -10.97 4.85 7.67
CA LEU A 175 -10.66 4.06 8.88
C LEU A 175 -11.37 4.76 10.04
N PRO A 176 -12.13 4.04 10.88
CA PRO A 176 -12.77 4.66 12.02
C PRO A 176 -11.67 5.25 12.90
N THR A 177 -11.60 6.58 12.95
CA THR A 177 -10.76 7.30 13.91
C THR A 177 -11.38 7.05 15.29
N GLY A 178 -10.66 6.35 16.14
CA GLY A 178 -10.99 6.23 17.57
C GLY A 178 -10.80 7.55 18.31
#